data_AF-A0ABD5W0E7-F1
#
_entry.id   AF-A0ABD5W0E7-F1
#
_cell.length_a   1.000
_cell.length_b   1.000
_cell.length_c   1.000
_cell.angle_alpha   90.00
_cell.angle_beta   90.00
_cell.angle_gamma   90.00
#
_symmetry.space_group_name_H-M   'P 1'
#
loop_
_entity.id
_entity.type
_entity.pdbx_description
1 polymer ?
#
loop_
_entity_poly.entity_id
_entity_poly.type
_entity_poly.pdbx_seq_one_letter_code
_entity_poly.pdbx_strand_id
1 'polypeptide(L)'
;MSDYDPDAEVVGKYMLAFIESAGEVSPVFESKVRSTFEEYTGKVKPDKWYRAEDVKQTYEAILADVGPRTMKNGGVETANTLPFDEDKSVEGALALLCEEHTAARSIGIQRAGGRPDSTHTR
;
A
#
# COMPACT_ATOMS: atom_id res chain seq x y z
N MET A 1 -17.35 -4.11 -16.69
CA MET A 1 -16.88 -5.14 -15.75
C MET A 1 -15.43 -4.79 -15.47
N SER A 2 -15.05 -4.59 -14.20
CA SER A 2 -13.74 -4.07 -13.80
C SER A 2 -12.62 -4.92 -14.38
N ASP A 3 -11.67 -4.31 -15.11
CA ASP A 3 -10.34 -4.86 -15.43
C ASP A 3 -9.54 -4.97 -14.11
N TYR A 4 -9.94 -5.89 -13.25
CA TYR A 4 -9.15 -6.22 -12.06
C TYR A 4 -7.93 -7.02 -12.52
N ASP A 5 -6.75 -6.42 -12.38
CA ASP A 5 -5.46 -7.11 -12.60
C ASP A 5 -5.14 -7.93 -11.33
N PRO A 6 -5.23 -9.29 -11.36
CA PRO A 6 -4.95 -10.14 -10.20
C PRO A 6 -3.46 -10.17 -9.82
N ASP A 7 -2.61 -9.63 -10.68
CA ASP A 7 -1.18 -9.45 -10.47
C ASP A 7 -0.84 -8.01 -10.07
N ALA A 8 -1.85 -7.17 -9.81
CA ALA A 8 -1.64 -5.86 -9.23
C ALA A 8 -0.97 -5.99 -7.85
N GLU A 9 -0.04 -5.10 -7.59
CA GLU A 9 0.65 -5.01 -6.31
C GLU A 9 0.38 -3.66 -5.65
N VAL A 10 0.73 -3.47 -4.39
CA VAL A 10 0.66 -2.19 -3.68
C VAL A 10 2.01 -1.99 -3.00
N VAL A 11 2.55 -0.78 -3.11
CA VAL A 11 3.82 -0.43 -2.45
C VAL A 11 3.58 -0.16 -0.97
N GLY A 12 4.43 -0.74 -0.12
CA GLY A 12 4.27 -0.72 1.33
C GLY A 12 4.30 0.67 1.96
N LYS A 13 4.86 1.69 1.29
CA LYS A 13 4.87 3.08 1.80
C LYS A 13 3.46 3.62 2.06
N TYR A 14 2.47 3.33 1.22
CA TYR A 14 1.09 3.80 1.44
C TYR A 14 0.37 2.98 2.50
N MET A 15 0.67 1.68 2.61
CA MET A 15 0.18 0.84 3.70
C MET A 15 0.69 1.34 5.05
N LEU A 16 1.98 1.72 5.13
CA LEU A 16 2.57 2.32 6.33
C LEU A 16 1.95 3.68 6.66
N ALA A 17 1.74 4.54 5.67
CA ALA A 17 1.07 5.82 5.88
C ALA A 17 -0.33 5.62 6.50
N PHE A 18 -1.07 4.60 6.06
CA PHE A 18 -2.36 4.26 6.66
C PHE A 18 -2.22 3.72 8.09
N ILE A 19 -1.27 2.80 8.33
CA ILE A 19 -0.99 2.26 9.67
C ILE A 19 -0.64 3.39 10.66
N GLU A 20 0.22 4.33 10.25
CA GLU A 20 0.66 5.44 11.09
C GLU A 20 -0.48 6.44 11.33
N SER A 21 -1.23 6.80 10.29
CA SER A 21 -2.39 7.71 10.40
C SER A 21 -3.54 7.14 11.21
N ALA A 22 -3.62 5.81 11.36
CA ALA A 22 -4.59 5.18 12.26
C ALA A 22 -4.37 5.59 13.74
N GLY A 23 -3.14 5.93 14.13
CA GLY A 23 -2.79 6.43 15.46
C GLY A 23 -3.48 7.77 15.78
N GLU A 24 -3.63 8.63 14.78
CA GLU A 24 -4.31 9.93 14.90
C GLU A 24 -5.81 9.77 15.17
N VAL A 25 -6.43 8.69 14.68
CA VAL A 25 -7.82 8.36 15.01
C VAL A 25 -7.92 7.79 16.42
N SER A 26 -7.12 6.76 16.73
CA SER A 26 -6.92 6.27 18.11
C SER A 26 -5.78 5.24 18.20
N PRO A 27 -5.09 5.14 19.36
CA PRO A 27 -4.08 4.10 19.59
C PRO A 27 -4.59 2.66 19.46
N VAL A 28 -5.87 2.43 19.81
CA VAL A 28 -6.50 1.10 19.70
C VAL A 28 -6.71 0.72 18.24
N PHE A 29 -7.10 1.69 17.40
CA PHE A 29 -7.26 1.46 15.98
C PHE A 29 -5.91 1.17 15.31
N GLU A 30 -4.88 1.95 15.62
CA GLU A 30 -3.51 1.71 15.15
C GLU A 30 -3.02 0.29 15.49
N SER A 31 -3.19 -0.11 16.75
CA SER A 31 -2.78 -1.44 17.21
C SER A 31 -3.49 -2.56 16.45
N LYS A 32 -4.80 -2.42 16.20
CA LYS A 32 -5.58 -3.37 15.40
C LYS A 32 -5.09 -3.42 13.96
N VAL A 33 -5.01 -2.27 13.29
CA VAL A 33 -4.54 -2.16 11.90
C VAL A 33 -3.16 -2.78 11.73
N ARG A 34 -2.22 -2.43 12.61
CA ARG A 34 -0.85 -2.98 12.60
C ARG A 34 -0.83 -4.49 12.75
N SER A 35 -1.59 -5.02 13.72
CA SER A 35 -1.67 -6.47 13.98
C SER A 35 -2.27 -7.21 12.80
N THR A 36 -3.34 -6.69 12.19
CA THR A 36 -3.98 -7.33 11.03
C THR A 36 -3.06 -7.30 9.80
N PHE A 37 -2.35 -6.20 9.54
CA PHE A 37 -1.34 -6.18 8.47
C PHE A 37 -0.22 -7.19 8.72
N GLU A 38 0.26 -7.33 9.97
CA GLU A 38 1.29 -8.30 10.32
C GLU A 38 0.82 -9.76 10.15
N GLU A 39 -0.44 -10.05 10.47
CA GLU A 39 -1.04 -11.38 10.29
C GLU A 39 -1.19 -11.76 8.82
N TYR A 40 -1.71 -10.86 7.99
CA TYR A 40 -2.04 -11.17 6.59
C TYR A 40 -0.86 -10.98 5.63
N THR A 41 -0.04 -9.95 5.84
CA THR A 41 1.03 -9.55 4.91
C THR A 41 2.44 -9.70 5.49
N GLY A 42 2.54 -10.06 6.77
CA GLY A 42 3.78 -9.95 7.54
C GLY A 42 4.13 -8.50 7.86
N LYS A 43 5.33 -8.28 8.40
CA LYS A 43 5.82 -6.92 8.70
C LYS A 43 5.88 -6.07 7.42
N VAL A 44 5.12 -4.97 7.41
CA VAL A 44 5.10 -4.01 6.30
C VAL A 44 6.43 -3.27 6.19
N LYS A 45 6.99 -3.18 4.98
CA LYS A 45 8.22 -2.45 4.65
C LYS A 45 7.94 -1.45 3.54
N PRO A 46 8.49 -0.22 3.61
CA PRO A 46 8.11 0.87 2.71
C PRO A 46 8.40 0.56 1.23
N ASP A 47 9.54 -0.08 0.95
CA ASP A 47 10.00 -0.36 -0.43
C ASP A 47 9.59 -1.74 -0.96
N LYS A 48 8.79 -2.49 -0.19
CA LYS A 48 8.32 -3.82 -0.59
C LYS A 48 6.96 -3.72 -1.29
N TRP A 49 6.77 -4.58 -2.29
CA TRP A 49 5.49 -4.78 -2.97
C TRP A 49 4.71 -5.93 -2.34
N TYR A 50 3.39 -5.73 -2.28
CA TYR A 50 2.43 -6.64 -1.68
C TYR A 50 1.32 -6.92 -2.69
N ARG A 51 0.82 -8.15 -2.79
CA ARG A 51 -0.27 -8.45 -3.73
C ARG A 51 -1.51 -7.65 -3.33
N ALA A 52 -2.16 -7.03 -4.30
CA ALA A 52 -3.34 -6.21 -4.06
C ALA A 52 -4.48 -7.01 -3.41
N GLU A 53 -4.61 -8.29 -3.75
CA GLU A 53 -5.60 -9.19 -3.13
C GLU A 53 -5.35 -9.38 -1.62
N ASP A 54 -4.09 -9.62 -1.21
CA ASP A 54 -3.76 -9.80 0.22
C ASP A 54 -4.01 -8.49 1.00
N VAL A 55 -3.65 -7.36 0.39
CA VAL A 55 -3.88 -6.02 0.97
C VAL A 55 -5.38 -5.73 1.09
N LYS A 56 -6.16 -6.05 0.06
CA LYS A 56 -7.63 -5.91 0.07
C LYS A 56 -8.25 -6.76 1.17
N GLN A 57 -7.88 -8.03 1.28
CA GLN A 57 -8.38 -8.91 2.34
C GLN A 57 -8.04 -8.37 3.74
N THR A 58 -6.84 -7.80 3.89
CA THR A 58 -6.43 -7.15 5.14
C THR A 58 -7.36 -5.97 5.48
N TYR A 59 -7.66 -5.10 4.49
CA TYR A 59 -8.58 -3.98 4.70
C TYR A 59 -10.01 -4.42 5.00
N GLU A 60 -10.50 -5.48 4.35
CA GLU A 60 -11.82 -6.06 4.63
C GLU A 60 -11.89 -6.64 6.05
N ALA A 61 -10.82 -7.30 6.52
CA ALA A 61 -10.71 -7.80 7.88
C ALA A 61 -10.71 -6.68 8.92
N ILE A 62 -9.93 -5.61 8.68
CA ILE A 62 -9.93 -4.41 9.53
C ILE A 62 -11.34 -3.81 9.57
N LEU A 63 -11.97 -3.62 8.41
CA LEU A 63 -13.31 -3.04 8.30
C LEU A 63 -14.34 -3.85 9.11
N ALA A 64 -14.29 -5.17 9.04
CA ALA A 64 -15.18 -6.06 9.78
C ALA A 64 -15.02 -5.91 11.31
N ASP A 65 -13.81 -5.64 11.79
CA ASP A 65 -13.49 -5.50 13.21
C ASP A 65 -13.79 -4.08 13.77
N VAL A 66 -13.42 -3.02 13.04
CA VAL A 66 -13.49 -1.63 13.55
C VAL A 66 -14.74 -0.87 13.10
N GLY A 67 -15.42 -1.39 12.09
CA GLY A 67 -16.61 -0.80 11.49
C GLY A 67 -16.34 0.34 10.49
N PRO A 68 -17.34 0.66 9.65
CA PRO A 68 -17.18 1.56 8.51
C PRO A 68 -16.85 3.00 8.89
N ARG A 69 -17.33 3.48 10.04
CA ARG A 69 -17.07 4.86 10.49
C ARG A 69 -15.60 5.07 10.84
N THR A 70 -15.02 4.16 11.61
CA THR A 70 -13.60 4.21 12.02
C THR A 70 -12.71 4.08 10.80
N MET A 71 -13.04 3.15 9.90
CA MET A 71 -12.32 2.95 8.65
C MET A 71 -12.32 4.20 7.77
N LYS A 72 -13.49 4.86 7.63
CA LYS A 72 -13.61 6.13 6.90
C LYS A 72 -12.74 7.23 7.50
N ASN A 73 -12.76 7.39 8.82
CA ASN A 73 -11.93 8.39 9.50
C ASN A 73 -10.44 8.12 9.28
N GLY A 74 -9.99 6.87 9.38
CA GLY A 74 -8.60 6.49 9.08
C GLY A 74 -8.19 6.83 7.65
N GLY A 75 -9.07 6.62 6.68
CA GLY A 75 -8.83 7.00 5.28
C GLY A 75 -8.69 8.52 5.10
N VAL A 76 -9.51 9.32 5.80
CA VAL A 76 -9.41 10.79 5.77
C VAL A 76 -8.08 11.27 6.37
N GLU A 77 -7.69 10.75 7.54
CA GLU A 77 -6.41 11.13 8.15
C GLU A 77 -5.22 10.73 7.28
N THR A 78 -5.27 9.55 6.66
CA THR A 78 -4.23 9.12 5.72
C THR A 78 -4.14 10.05 4.50
N ALA A 79 -5.28 10.52 3.99
CA ALA A 79 -5.28 11.46 2.86
C ALA A 79 -4.68 12.83 3.24
N ASN A 80 -4.90 13.29 4.48
CA ASN A 80 -4.36 14.55 4.98
C ASN A 80 -2.84 14.50 5.24
N THR A 81 -2.28 13.33 5.55
CA THR A 81 -0.85 13.17 5.85
C THR A 81 0.01 12.89 4.61
N LEU A 82 -0.60 12.42 3.53
CA LEU A 82 0.11 12.19 2.28
C LEU A 82 0.46 13.53 1.60
N PRO A 83 1.69 13.70 1.07
CA PRO A 83 2.15 14.95 0.47
C PRO A 83 1.61 15.12 -0.95
N PHE A 84 0.29 15.09 -1.11
CA PHE A 84 -0.33 15.50 -2.36
C PHE A 84 -0.17 17.02 -2.50
N ASP A 85 0.24 17.50 -3.68
CA ASP A 85 0.24 18.94 -3.97
C ASP A 85 -1.18 19.49 -3.69
N GLU A 86 -1.29 20.49 -2.82
CA GLU A 86 -2.58 21.11 -2.45
C GLU A 86 -3.34 21.68 -3.67
N ASP A 87 -2.62 21.96 -4.75
CA ASP A 87 -3.14 22.46 -6.02
C ASP A 87 -3.67 21.36 -6.96
N LYS A 88 -3.48 20.07 -6.62
CA LYS A 88 -3.97 18.96 -7.46
C LYS A 88 -5.42 18.65 -7.11
N SER A 89 -6.25 18.61 -8.15
CA SER A 89 -7.60 18.04 -8.04
C SER A 89 -7.53 16.57 -7.61
N VAL A 90 -8.63 16.03 -7.09
CA VAL A 90 -8.76 14.60 -6.77
C VAL A 90 -8.36 13.71 -7.96
N GLU A 91 -8.73 14.10 -9.18
CA GLU A 91 -8.31 13.41 -10.40
C GLU A 91 -6.80 13.48 -10.63
N GLY A 92 -6.17 14.63 -10.36
CA GLY A 92 -4.71 14.78 -10.45
C GLY A 92 -3.96 13.94 -9.41
N ALA A 93 -4.50 13.82 -8.20
CA ALA A 93 -3.95 12.94 -7.17
C ALA A 93 -4.08 11.45 -7.55
N LEU A 94 -5.22 11.04 -8.10
CA LEU A 94 -5.42 9.67 -8.60
C LEU A 94 -4.51 9.35 -9.79
N ALA A 95 -4.34 10.29 -10.72
CA ALA A 95 -3.40 10.13 -11.83
C ALA A 95 -1.96 9.96 -11.35
N LEU A 96 -1.54 10.76 -10.36
CA LEU A 96 -0.22 10.62 -9.73
C LEU A 96 -0.04 9.24 -9.10
N LEU A 97 -1.04 8.73 -8.37
CA LEU A 97 -0.97 7.39 -7.78
C LEU A 97 -0.85 6.31 -8.86
N CYS A 98 -1.58 6.42 -9.97
CA CYS A 98 -1.46 5.52 -11.11
C CYS A 98 -0.07 5.60 -11.79
N GLU A 99 0.49 6.81 -11.92
CA GLU A 99 1.82 7.03 -12.47
C GLU A 99 2.91 6.46 -11.56
N GLU A 100 2.86 6.72 -10.25
CA GLU A 100 3.79 6.15 -9.27
C GLU A 100 3.72 4.62 -9.28
N HIS A 101 2.52 4.06 -9.42
CA HIS A 101 2.31 2.63 -9.53
C HIS A 101 2.95 2.03 -10.79
N THR A 102 2.78 2.70 -11.94
CA THR A 102 3.35 2.30 -13.23
C THR A 102 4.88 2.44 -13.25
N ALA A 103 5.39 3.57 -12.75
CA ALA A 103 6.82 3.85 -12.68
C ALA A 103 7.53 2.83 -11.80
N ALA A 104 6.92 2.46 -10.67
CA ALA A 104 7.53 1.55 -9.74
C ALA A 104 7.41 0.06 -10.22
N ARG A 105 6.39 -0.31 -11.00
CA ARG A 105 6.34 -1.59 -11.76
C ARG A 105 7.50 -1.69 -12.77
N SER A 106 7.85 -0.59 -13.42
CA SER A 106 8.97 -0.51 -14.39
C SER A 106 10.35 -0.73 -13.72
N ILE A 107 10.51 -0.29 -12.47
CA ILE A 107 11.75 -0.46 -11.69
C ILE A 107 11.87 -1.90 -11.14
N GLY A 108 10.75 -2.52 -10.75
CA GLY A 108 10.71 -3.91 -10.30
C GLY A 108 11.17 -4.91 -11.37
N ILE A 109 10.79 -4.68 -12.63
CA ILE A 109 11.19 -5.50 -13.78
C ILE A 109 12.71 -5.40 -14.05
N GLN A 110 13.32 -4.22 -13.89
CA GLN A 110 14.77 -4.06 -14.09
C GLN A 110 15.62 -4.75 -13.01
N ARG A 111 15.13 -4.84 -11.76
CA ARG A 111 15.86 -5.55 -10.67
C ARG A 111 15.79 -7.08 -10.80
N ALA A 112 14.74 -7.63 -11.41
CA ALA A 112 14.62 -9.07 -11.63
C ALA A 112 15.46 -9.60 -12.81
N GLY A 113 15.94 -8.73 -13.71
CA GLY A 113 16.70 -9.10 -14.92
C GLY A 113 18.21 -9.24 -14.74
N GLY A 114 18.77 -8.92 -13.58
CA GLY A 114 20.22 -8.92 -13.33
C GLY A 114 20.74 -10.23 -12.73
N ARG A 115 20.68 -11.36 -13.45
CA ARG A 115 21.56 -12.49 -13.13
C ARG A 115 22.95 -12.20 -13.72
N PRO A 116 24.00 -12.00 -12.92
CA PRO A 116 25.35 -12.10 -13.45
C PRO A 116 25.59 -13.55 -13.87
N ASP A 117 25.88 -13.74 -15.15
CA ASP A 117 26.35 -14.99 -15.72
C ASP A 117 27.71 -15.33 -15.10
N SER A 118 27.68 -16.16 -14.06
CA SER A 118 28.86 -16.73 -13.43
C SER A 118 29.23 -18.04 -14.11
N THR A 119 29.71 -17.95 -15.34
CA THR A 119 30.54 -19.01 -15.92
C THR A 119 31.71 -18.43 -16.70
N HIS A 120 32.91 -18.46 -16.10
CA HIS A 120 34.04 -19.17 -16.69
C HIS A 120 35.19 -19.28 -15.68
N THR A 121 35.32 -20.50 -15.15
CA THR A 121 36.54 -21.01 -14.56
C THR A 121 37.28 -21.76 -15.66
N ARG A 122 38.37 -21.20 -16.18
CA ARG A 122 39.67 -21.89 -16.32
C ARG A 122 40.75 -20.97 -16.88
#